data_AF-A0A091K0E9-F1
#
_entry.id   AF-A0A091K0E9-F1
#
_cell.length_a   1.000
_cell.length_b   1.000
_cell.length_c   1.000
_cell.angle_alpha   90.00
_cell.angle_beta   90.00
_cell.angle_gamma   90.00
#
_symmetry.space_group_name_H-M   'P 1'
#
loop_
_entity.id
_entity.type
_entity.pdbx_description
1 polymer ?
#
loop_
_entity_poly.entity_id
_entity_poly.type
_entity_poly.pdbx_seq_one_letter_code
_entity_poly.pdbx_strand_id
1 'polypeptide(L)'
;GRQFRDWCLRTYGDSAKTKTVTRSKYQRIAEVLQGGSGSGGGSGGGEKGKFQFWVRSKGFRLGNGTREATKMGQVVVYVPVKTGTGADGLSEPEGISLKRVAVVEDFFDIIYSMHVESSSEPGKAPKHAGQKKTYRAIAETYAFLPREAVTRFLMSCTECQKRMHFNSNGLEPKESEPPSSLVSGIIDYNMPLTSTYLKQMKLRVMNSQEQ
;
A
#
# COMPACT_ATOMS: atom_id res chain seq x y z
N GLY A 1 5.42 13.00 -1.55
CA GLY A 1 4.47 13.43 -0.49
C GLY A 1 3.23 14.09 -1.06
N ARG A 2 3.32 15.39 -1.43
CA ARG A 2 2.18 16.23 -1.81
C ARG A 2 1.29 15.65 -2.92
N GLN A 3 1.87 15.28 -4.05
CA GLN A 3 1.13 14.72 -5.20
C GLN A 3 0.27 13.49 -4.83
N PHE A 4 0.79 12.62 -3.97
CA PHE A 4 0.07 11.43 -3.49
C PHE A 4 -1.11 11.83 -2.60
N ARG A 5 -0.91 12.75 -1.65
CA ARG A 5 -1.98 13.26 -0.77
C ARG A 5 -3.11 13.90 -1.58
N ASP A 6 -2.78 14.74 -2.55
CA ASP A 6 -3.76 15.40 -3.41
C ASP A 6 -4.55 14.38 -4.25
N TRP A 7 -3.87 13.35 -4.74
CA TRP A 7 -4.54 12.24 -5.41
C TRP A 7 -5.48 11.48 -4.47
N CYS A 8 -5.04 11.12 -3.26
CA CYS A 8 -5.90 10.45 -2.28
C CYS A 8 -7.15 11.26 -1.93
N LEU A 9 -7.03 12.57 -1.72
CA LEU A 9 -8.18 13.44 -1.44
C LEU A 9 -9.17 13.51 -2.60
N ARG A 10 -8.68 13.58 -3.84
CA ARG A 10 -9.56 13.56 -5.03
C ARG A 10 -10.25 12.21 -5.23
N THR A 11 -9.56 11.11 -4.96
CA THR A 11 -10.08 9.75 -5.22
C THR A 11 -10.93 9.21 -4.07
N TYR A 12 -10.62 9.56 -2.83
CA TYR A 12 -11.21 8.96 -1.62
C TYR A 12 -11.75 9.98 -0.61
N GLY A 13 -11.71 11.28 -0.91
CA GLY A 13 -12.22 12.34 -0.03
C GLY A 13 -13.75 12.36 0.10
N ASP A 14 -14.30 13.38 0.77
CA ASP A 14 -15.72 13.41 1.16
C ASP A 14 -16.70 13.42 -0.02
N SER A 15 -16.29 13.96 -1.18
CA SER A 15 -17.10 13.94 -2.40
C SER A 15 -17.08 12.59 -3.12
N ALA A 16 -16.16 11.69 -2.76
CA ALA A 16 -15.99 10.40 -3.41
C ALA A 16 -16.97 9.35 -2.85
N LYS A 17 -17.64 8.61 -3.74
CA LYS A 17 -18.57 7.52 -3.39
C LYS A 17 -17.81 6.23 -3.04
N THR A 18 -16.95 6.27 -2.03
CA THR A 18 -16.10 5.14 -1.64
C THR A 18 -16.32 4.70 -0.21
N LYS A 19 -15.82 3.51 0.14
CA LYS A 19 -15.92 2.95 1.49
C LYS A 19 -14.84 3.49 2.45
N THR A 20 -14.05 4.48 2.06
CA THR A 20 -12.98 5.04 2.89
C THR A 20 -13.52 5.94 4.01
N VAL A 21 -12.63 6.28 4.94
CA VAL A 21 -12.95 7.14 6.09
C VAL A 21 -12.10 8.40 5.99
N THR A 22 -12.74 9.55 5.77
CA THR A 22 -12.12 10.87 5.85
C THR A 22 -12.03 11.33 7.30
N ARG A 23 -11.28 12.41 7.56
CA ARG A 23 -11.16 12.97 8.92
C ARG A 23 -12.51 13.41 9.48
N SER A 24 -13.34 14.06 8.67
CA SER A 24 -14.70 14.45 9.05
C SER A 24 -15.55 13.22 9.41
N LYS A 25 -15.50 12.15 8.59
CA LYS A 25 -16.21 10.89 8.88
C LYS A 25 -15.68 10.21 10.14
N TYR A 26 -14.36 10.21 10.34
CA TYR A 26 -13.71 9.64 11.53
C TYR A 26 -14.16 10.33 12.82
N GLN A 27 -14.20 11.67 12.83
CA GLN A 27 -14.69 12.45 13.96
C GLN A 27 -16.15 12.12 14.29
N ARG A 28 -17.03 12.07 13.28
CA ARG A 28 -18.43 11.66 13.49
C ARG A 28 -18.57 10.23 14.03
N ILE A 29 -17.72 9.29 13.60
CA ILE A 29 -17.68 7.94 14.18
C ILE A 29 -17.30 8.04 15.66
N ALA A 30 -16.24 8.78 15.99
CA ALA A 30 -15.78 8.94 17.37
C ALA A 30 -16.85 9.59 18.26
N GLU A 31 -17.52 10.65 17.79
CA GLU A 31 -18.64 11.31 18.48
C GLU A 31 -19.80 10.34 18.78
N VAL A 32 -20.20 9.53 17.79
CA VAL A 32 -21.25 8.52 17.98
C VAL A 32 -20.85 7.49 19.04
N LEU A 33 -19.57 7.14 19.12
CA LEU A 33 -19.06 6.18 20.11
C LEU A 33 -18.90 6.79 21.51
N GLN A 34 -18.50 8.08 21.62
CA GLN A 34 -18.36 8.79 22.89
C GLN A 34 -19.73 9.15 23.50
N GLY A 35 -20.66 9.63 22.68
CA GLY A 35 -22.01 10.00 23.11
C GLY A 35 -22.96 8.80 23.32
N GLY A 36 -22.49 7.58 23.10
CA GLY A 36 -23.28 6.35 23.15
C GLY A 36 -23.38 5.68 24.52
N SER A 37 -22.77 6.25 25.58
CA SER A 37 -22.80 5.69 26.94
C SER A 37 -24.01 6.12 27.78
N GLY A 38 -24.92 6.91 27.22
CA GLY A 38 -26.16 7.35 27.89
C GLY A 38 -27.41 6.84 27.18
N SER A 39 -28.25 6.11 27.92
CA SER A 39 -29.64 5.83 27.59
C SER A 39 -30.40 7.10 27.18
N GLY A 40 -31.40 6.94 26.30
CA GLY A 40 -32.59 7.80 26.31
C GLY A 40 -32.78 8.70 25.10
N GLY A 41 -33.87 8.42 24.36
CA GLY A 41 -34.80 9.41 23.80
C GLY A 41 -34.23 10.61 23.05
N GLY A 42 -34.26 10.55 21.72
CA GLY A 42 -34.03 11.74 20.92
C GLY A 42 -34.24 11.49 19.44
N SER A 43 -35.49 11.62 19.00
CA SER A 43 -35.88 11.77 17.60
C SER A 43 -34.95 12.79 16.92
N GLY A 44 -34.14 12.33 15.96
CA GLY A 44 -33.14 13.18 15.34
C GLY A 44 -32.72 12.66 13.97
N GLY A 45 -33.46 13.08 12.95
CA GLY A 45 -33.06 13.09 11.53
C GLY A 45 -32.73 11.74 10.90
N GLY A 46 -33.55 11.28 9.95
CA GLY A 46 -33.42 9.97 9.30
C GLY A 46 -32.02 9.62 8.74
N GLU A 47 -31.20 10.60 8.38
CA GLU A 47 -29.80 10.40 7.95
C GLU A 47 -28.84 10.10 9.12
N LYS A 48 -29.02 10.76 10.28
CA LYS A 48 -28.21 10.52 11.48
C LYS A 48 -28.45 9.10 12.01
N GLY A 49 -29.68 8.62 11.98
CA GLY A 49 -30.05 7.26 12.36
C GLY A 49 -29.39 6.19 11.49
N LYS A 50 -29.38 6.36 10.16
CA LYS A 50 -28.70 5.44 9.22
C LYS A 50 -27.19 5.39 9.48
N PHE A 51 -26.57 6.55 9.71
CA PHE A 51 -25.14 6.62 10.02
C PHE A 51 -24.81 5.92 11.34
N GLN A 52 -25.57 6.19 12.41
CA GLN A 52 -25.40 5.53 13.70
C GLN A 52 -25.62 4.01 13.60
N PHE A 53 -26.62 3.57 12.83
CA PHE A 53 -26.84 2.15 12.55
C PHE A 53 -25.63 1.53 11.84
N TRP A 54 -25.08 2.19 10.81
CA TRP A 54 -23.88 1.73 10.13
C TRP A 54 -22.67 1.64 11.06
N VAL A 55 -22.46 2.65 11.93
CA VAL A 55 -21.39 2.64 12.94
C VAL A 55 -21.53 1.43 13.88
N ARG A 56 -22.73 1.21 14.43
CA ARG A 56 -23.01 0.10 15.34
C ARG A 56 -22.91 -1.27 14.62
N SER A 57 -23.42 -1.36 13.40
CA SER A 57 -23.39 -2.58 12.57
C SER A 57 -21.96 -2.99 12.19
N LYS A 58 -21.06 -2.03 11.92
CA LYS A 58 -19.64 -2.31 11.70
C LYS A 58 -18.89 -2.66 12.99
N GLY A 59 -19.47 -2.39 14.14
CA GLY A 59 -18.88 -2.69 15.44
C GLY A 59 -17.67 -1.83 15.78
N PHE A 60 -17.65 -0.57 15.32
CA PHE A 60 -16.55 0.33 15.67
C PHE A 60 -16.41 0.47 17.19
N ARG A 61 -15.17 0.62 17.65
CA ARG A 61 -14.83 0.77 19.07
C ARG A 61 -13.81 1.88 19.25
N LEU A 62 -13.92 2.61 20.36
CA LEU A 62 -12.83 3.48 20.80
C LEU A 62 -11.80 2.60 21.52
N GLY A 63 -10.53 2.79 21.20
CA GLY A 63 -9.44 2.29 22.02
C GLY A 63 -8.68 3.45 22.62
N ASN A 64 -8.11 3.22 23.80
CA ASN A 64 -7.11 4.11 24.37
C ASN A 64 -5.93 4.15 23.38
N GLY A 65 -5.53 5.35 22.96
CA GLY A 65 -4.34 5.52 22.12
C GLY A 65 -3.09 4.97 22.82
N THR A 66 -1.94 5.01 22.15
CA THR A 66 -0.65 4.79 22.84
C THR A 66 -0.55 5.71 24.06
N ARG A 67 0.27 5.33 25.05
CA ARG A 67 0.45 6.07 26.33
C ARG A 67 0.69 7.57 26.11
N GLU A 68 1.45 7.91 25.06
CA GLU A 68 1.71 9.28 24.62
C GLU A 68 0.50 9.94 23.95
N ALA A 69 -0.20 9.24 23.06
CA ALA A 69 -1.42 9.72 22.42
C ALA A 69 -2.58 9.94 23.44
N THR A 70 -2.60 9.15 24.51
CA THR A 70 -3.56 9.30 25.62
C THR A 70 -3.33 10.60 26.40
N LYS A 71 -2.07 11.05 26.55
CA LYS A 71 -1.75 12.37 27.15
C LYS A 71 -2.19 13.54 26.26
N MET A 72 -2.34 13.31 24.95
CA MET A 72 -2.80 14.31 23.97
C MET A 72 -4.31 14.23 23.70
N GLY A 73 -5.05 13.40 24.45
CA GLY A 73 -6.49 13.21 24.25
C GLY A 73 -6.86 12.57 22.91
N GLN A 74 -5.92 11.89 22.24
CA GLN A 74 -6.11 11.40 20.89
C GLN A 74 -6.89 10.08 20.89
N VAL A 75 -8.10 10.14 20.35
CA VAL A 75 -9.05 9.03 20.30
C VAL A 75 -8.76 8.15 19.08
N VAL A 76 -8.53 6.86 19.30
CA VAL A 76 -8.27 5.88 18.22
C VAL A 76 -9.50 5.02 17.98
N VAL A 77 -9.98 4.99 16.74
CA VAL A 77 -11.12 4.16 16.33
C VAL A 77 -10.62 2.84 15.75
N TYR A 78 -11.19 1.73 16.23
CA TYR A 78 -10.94 0.37 15.79
C TYR A 78 -12.19 -0.25 15.18
N VAL A 79 -12.00 -1.26 14.34
CA VAL A 79 -13.06 -2.10 13.79
C VAL A 79 -12.71 -3.58 13.94
N PRO A 80 -13.66 -4.45 14.36
CA PRO A 80 -13.46 -5.89 14.36
C PRO A 80 -13.31 -6.44 12.94
N VAL A 81 -12.34 -7.32 12.76
CA VAL A 81 -12.08 -8.03 11.52
C VAL A 81 -11.98 -9.51 11.84
N LYS A 82 -12.86 -10.30 11.22
CA LYS A 82 -12.83 -11.76 11.33
C LYS A 82 -11.57 -12.26 10.61
N THR A 83 -10.62 -12.80 11.36
CA THR A 83 -9.45 -13.48 10.79
C THR A 83 -9.86 -14.92 10.51
N GLY A 84 -10.22 -15.19 9.25
CA GLY A 84 -10.45 -16.55 8.79
C GLY A 84 -9.10 -17.26 8.62
N THR A 85 -8.64 -17.94 9.66
CA THR A 85 -7.65 -19.02 9.53
C THR A 85 -8.35 -20.27 10.05
N GLY A 86 -9.26 -20.79 9.23
CA GLY A 86 -10.06 -21.97 9.49
C GLY A 86 -9.95 -22.94 8.31
N ALA A 87 -8.74 -23.33 8.00
CA ALA A 87 -8.43 -24.51 7.19
C ALA A 87 -7.27 -25.19 7.93
N ASP A 88 -7.63 -25.92 8.99
CA ASP A 88 -6.89 -27.00 9.66
C ASP A 88 -7.51 -27.14 11.07
N GLY A 89 -8.43 -28.09 11.19
CA GLY A 89 -9.45 -28.15 12.24
C GLY A 89 -8.99 -28.60 13.62
N LEU A 90 -8.04 -27.92 14.26
CA LEU A 90 -7.58 -28.21 15.63
C LEU A 90 -6.94 -26.96 16.31
N SER A 91 -7.69 -25.89 16.60
CA SER A 91 -7.35 -24.93 17.67
C SER A 91 -8.33 -23.75 17.79
N GLU A 92 -8.94 -23.60 18.97
CA GLU A 92 -9.53 -22.41 19.64
C GLU A 92 -10.50 -21.48 18.89
N PRO A 93 -11.49 -20.87 19.59
CA PRO A 93 -12.49 -20.02 18.96
C PRO A 93 -11.82 -18.86 18.20
N GLU A 94 -12.10 -18.80 16.89
CA GLU A 94 -11.65 -17.78 15.94
C GLU A 94 -11.67 -16.37 16.56
N GLY A 95 -10.50 -15.87 16.94
CA GLY A 95 -10.35 -14.58 17.59
C GLY A 95 -10.74 -13.43 16.65
N ILE A 96 -11.71 -12.61 17.05
CA ILE A 96 -12.01 -11.36 16.36
C ILE A 96 -10.84 -10.40 16.61
N SER A 97 -10.02 -10.15 15.59
CA SER A 97 -8.93 -9.16 15.66
C SER A 97 -9.48 -7.74 15.51
N LEU A 98 -8.88 -6.75 16.18
CA LEU A 98 -9.21 -5.34 15.99
C LEU A 98 -8.17 -4.68 15.07
N LYS A 99 -8.63 -3.93 14.06
CA LYS A 99 -7.77 -3.10 13.21
C LYS A 99 -8.06 -1.64 13.39
N ARG A 100 -7.03 -0.80 13.31
CA ARG A 100 -7.16 0.66 13.36
C ARG A 100 -7.84 1.17 12.09
N VAL A 101 -8.75 2.11 12.21
CA VAL A 101 -9.37 2.75 11.05
C VAL A 101 -8.35 3.71 10.42
N ALA A 102 -7.98 3.47 9.16
CA ALA A 102 -7.15 4.38 8.40
C ALA A 102 -7.97 5.58 7.91
N VAL A 103 -7.40 6.77 8.07
CA VAL A 103 -7.98 8.03 7.62
C VAL A 103 -7.32 8.45 6.31
N VAL A 104 -8.11 8.86 5.32
CA VAL A 104 -7.66 9.18 3.94
C VAL A 104 -6.51 10.18 3.93
N GLU A 105 -6.63 11.21 4.74
CA GLU A 105 -5.66 12.30 4.92
C GLU A 105 -4.30 11.80 5.43
N ASP A 106 -4.32 10.70 6.19
CA ASP A 106 -3.17 10.10 6.86
C ASP A 106 -2.59 8.92 6.06
N PHE A 107 -3.16 8.55 4.90
CA PHE A 107 -2.69 7.41 4.10
C PHE A 107 -1.20 7.52 3.77
N PHE A 108 -0.71 8.72 3.45
CA PHE A 108 0.73 8.91 3.19
C PHE A 108 1.56 8.54 4.41
N ASP A 109 1.22 9.07 5.60
CA ASP A 109 2.01 8.87 6.83
C ASP A 109 1.94 7.41 7.31
N ILE A 110 0.77 6.78 7.18
CA ILE A 110 0.58 5.37 7.46
C ILE A 110 1.45 4.49 6.54
N ILE A 111 1.38 4.71 5.22
CA ILE A 111 2.13 3.87 4.29
C ILE A 111 3.63 4.16 4.43
N TYR A 112 4.02 5.42 4.58
CA TYR A 112 5.42 5.83 4.74
C TYR A 112 6.03 5.21 6.00
N SER A 113 5.37 5.29 7.16
CA SER A 113 5.89 4.69 8.39
C SER A 113 6.02 3.16 8.31
N MET A 114 5.12 2.47 7.60
CA MET A 114 5.18 1.01 7.40
C MET A 114 6.16 0.59 6.29
N HIS A 115 6.48 1.49 5.38
CA HIS A 115 7.38 1.24 4.26
C HIS A 115 8.83 1.63 4.60
N VAL A 116 9.05 2.72 5.32
CA VAL A 116 10.36 3.27 5.65
C VAL A 116 10.62 3.02 7.14
N GLU A 117 11.36 1.95 7.43
CA GLU A 117 11.79 1.62 8.78
C GLU A 117 12.90 2.58 9.21
N SER A 118 12.65 3.34 10.29
CA SER A 118 13.68 4.18 10.92
C SER A 118 14.74 3.27 11.52
N SER A 119 15.96 3.33 10.99
CA SER A 119 17.11 2.61 11.53
C SER A 119 17.38 3.11 12.95
N SER A 120 17.49 2.20 13.92
CA SER A 120 17.86 2.52 15.31
C SER A 120 19.32 2.97 15.46
N GLU A 121 20.12 2.85 14.40
CA GLU A 121 21.53 3.24 14.39
C GLU A 121 21.69 4.67 13.84
N PRO A 122 22.24 5.61 14.63
CA PRO A 122 22.50 6.97 14.16
C PRO A 122 23.52 6.94 13.01
N GLY A 123 23.15 7.48 11.85
CA GLY A 123 24.03 7.63 10.69
C GLY A 123 23.77 6.68 9.51
N LYS A 124 22.88 5.69 9.63
CA LYS A 124 22.48 4.85 8.48
C LYS A 124 21.25 5.40 7.77
N ALA A 125 21.28 5.36 6.44
CA ALA A 125 20.13 5.71 5.61
C ALA A 125 18.89 4.86 5.99
N PRO A 126 17.67 5.43 5.95
CA PRO A 126 16.44 4.70 6.25
C PRO A 126 16.28 3.45 5.39
N LYS A 127 15.88 2.33 6.01
CA LYS A 127 15.67 1.08 5.27
C LYS A 127 14.24 1.04 4.75
N HIS A 128 14.09 0.71 3.47
CA HIS A 128 12.77 0.51 2.89
C HIS A 128 12.40 -0.98 2.94
N ALA A 129 11.26 -1.27 3.56
CA ALA A 129 10.63 -2.58 3.54
C ALA A 129 10.20 -2.95 2.11
N GLY A 130 10.38 -4.22 1.76
CA GLY A 130 9.93 -4.75 0.48
C GLY A 130 8.41 -4.70 0.35
N GLN A 131 7.94 -4.64 -0.90
CA GLN A 131 6.51 -4.52 -1.24
C GLN A 131 5.62 -5.51 -0.46
N LYS A 132 5.96 -6.80 -0.46
CA LYS A 132 5.20 -7.85 0.24
C LYS A 132 5.10 -7.59 1.75
N LYS A 133 6.19 -7.14 2.37
CA LYS A 133 6.25 -6.84 3.81
C LYS A 133 5.35 -5.65 4.15
N THR A 134 5.44 -4.57 3.37
CA THR A 134 4.60 -3.38 3.56
C THR A 134 3.10 -3.70 3.43
N TYR A 135 2.70 -4.46 2.40
CA TYR A 135 1.30 -4.87 2.26
C TYR A 135 0.80 -5.67 3.45
N ARG A 136 1.59 -6.64 3.92
CA ARG A 136 1.20 -7.49 5.05
C ARG A 136 1.04 -6.65 6.32
N ALA A 137 2.02 -5.83 6.66
CA ALA A 137 1.99 -4.97 7.84
C ALA A 137 0.78 -4.01 7.85
N ILE A 138 0.49 -3.38 6.70
CA ILE A 138 -0.68 -2.48 6.57
C ILE A 138 -1.97 -3.27 6.71
N ALA A 139 -2.10 -4.40 6.00
CA ALA A 139 -3.31 -5.20 6.00
C ALA A 139 -3.60 -5.81 7.38
N GLU A 140 -2.59 -6.13 8.16
CA GLU A 140 -2.73 -6.64 9.53
C GLU A 140 -3.16 -5.53 10.50
N THR A 141 -2.64 -4.31 10.33
CA THR A 141 -2.78 -3.25 11.33
C THR A 141 -3.97 -2.32 11.07
N TYR A 142 -4.32 -2.09 9.80
CA TYR A 142 -5.28 -1.07 9.41
C TYR A 142 -6.47 -1.66 8.64
N ALA A 143 -7.63 -1.03 8.82
CA ALA A 143 -8.82 -1.21 8.03
C ALA A 143 -9.12 0.06 7.22
N PHE A 144 -9.94 -0.06 6.18
CA PHE A 144 -10.36 1.05 5.32
C PHE A 144 -9.22 1.75 4.55
N LEU A 145 -8.07 1.08 4.39
CA LEU A 145 -6.97 1.53 3.54
C LEU A 145 -6.99 0.76 2.21
N PRO A 146 -7.35 1.40 1.08
CA PRO A 146 -7.44 0.73 -0.22
C PRO A 146 -6.10 0.19 -0.71
N ARG A 147 -6.10 -1.01 -1.29
CA ARG A 147 -4.89 -1.63 -1.86
C ARG A 147 -4.24 -0.77 -2.94
N GLU A 148 -5.07 -0.14 -3.79
CA GLU A 148 -4.62 0.77 -4.85
C GLU A 148 -3.76 1.92 -4.32
N ALA A 149 -4.15 2.51 -3.18
CA ALA A 149 -3.38 3.59 -2.55
C ALA A 149 -1.98 3.10 -2.12
N VAL A 150 -1.89 1.88 -1.56
CA VAL A 150 -0.60 1.26 -1.21
C VAL A 150 0.23 1.00 -2.47
N THR A 151 -0.35 0.42 -3.51
CA THR A 151 0.35 0.14 -4.78
C THR A 151 0.93 1.42 -5.35
N ARG A 152 0.11 2.46 -5.46
CA ARG A 152 0.50 3.74 -6.06
C ARG A 152 1.60 4.43 -5.25
N PHE A 153 1.54 4.36 -3.93
CA PHE A 153 2.61 4.86 -3.08
C PHE A 153 3.93 4.11 -3.35
N LEU A 154 3.91 2.77 -3.30
CA LEU A 154 5.13 1.97 -3.49
C LEU A 154 5.74 2.17 -4.88
N MET A 155 4.90 2.26 -5.92
CA MET A 155 5.33 2.53 -7.28
C MET A 155 5.91 3.94 -7.47
N SER A 156 5.58 4.90 -6.58
CA SER A 156 6.11 6.28 -6.64
C SER A 156 7.28 6.51 -5.67
N CYS A 157 7.74 5.47 -4.98
CA CYS A 157 8.88 5.55 -4.08
C CYS A 157 10.20 5.58 -4.87
N THR A 158 10.80 6.77 -4.99
CA THR A 158 12.02 7.00 -5.78
C THR A 158 13.21 6.14 -5.34
N GLU A 159 13.34 5.88 -4.03
CA GLU A 159 14.45 5.10 -3.47
C GLU A 159 14.34 3.59 -3.77
N CYS A 160 13.12 3.11 -3.97
CA CYS A 160 12.87 1.75 -4.42
C CYS A 160 12.95 1.65 -5.95
N GLN A 161 12.47 2.66 -6.68
CA GLN A 161 12.58 2.71 -8.15
C GLN A 161 14.03 2.74 -8.62
N LYS A 162 14.90 3.55 -7.98
CA LYS A 162 16.34 3.62 -8.33
C LYS A 162 17.00 2.25 -8.25
N ARG A 163 16.74 1.48 -7.19
CA ARG A 163 17.28 0.11 -7.04
C ARG A 163 16.75 -0.87 -8.09
N MET A 164 15.50 -0.71 -8.52
CA MET A 164 14.93 -1.54 -9.59
C MET A 164 15.60 -1.27 -10.94
N HIS A 165 15.93 0.00 -11.25
CA HIS A 165 16.59 0.37 -12.50
C HIS A 165 18.12 0.19 -12.47
N PHE A 166 18.76 0.25 -11.30
CA PHE A 166 20.22 0.02 -11.17
C PHE A 166 20.60 -1.44 -11.45
N ASN A 167 19.69 -2.39 -11.19
CA ASN A 167 19.90 -3.81 -11.48
C ASN A 167 19.74 -4.19 -12.97
N SER A 168 19.45 -3.24 -13.87
CA SER A 168 19.33 -3.52 -15.31
C SER A 168 20.57 -3.14 -16.13
N ASN A 169 21.54 -2.40 -15.58
CA ASN A 169 22.72 -1.93 -16.33
C ASN A 169 24.05 -2.23 -15.61
N GLY A 170 24.26 -3.48 -15.22
CA GLY A 170 25.57 -3.96 -14.76
C GLY A 170 26.48 -4.41 -15.90
N LEU A 171 26.70 -3.56 -16.92
CA LEU A 171 27.84 -3.66 -17.83
C LEU A 171 28.32 -2.25 -18.14
N GLU A 172 29.38 -1.86 -17.43
CA GLU A 172 30.22 -0.70 -17.70
C GLU A 172 30.59 -0.66 -19.21
N PRO A 173 30.29 0.43 -19.95
CA PRO A 173 30.98 0.69 -21.20
C PRO A 173 32.40 1.13 -20.84
N LYS A 174 33.32 0.18 -20.79
CA LYS A 174 34.74 0.49 -20.70
C LYS A 174 35.14 1.15 -22.02
N GLU A 175 35.47 2.45 -21.96
CA GLU A 175 36.17 3.16 -23.04
C GLU A 175 37.48 2.43 -23.36
N SER A 176 37.50 1.72 -24.48
CA SER A 176 38.71 1.46 -25.27
C SER A 176 38.30 0.79 -26.58
N GLU A 177 38.69 1.41 -27.68
CA GLU A 177 38.58 1.02 -29.10
C GLU A 177 37.37 1.59 -29.87
N PRO A 178 37.62 2.23 -31.05
CA PRO A 178 36.56 2.64 -31.95
C PRO A 178 35.78 1.41 -32.43
N PRO A 179 34.46 1.50 -32.65
CA PRO A 179 33.67 0.37 -33.11
C PRO A 179 34.17 -0.06 -34.49
N SER A 180 34.72 -1.28 -34.56
CA SER A 180 34.97 -1.97 -35.82
C SER A 180 33.71 -1.92 -36.68
N SER A 181 33.83 -1.18 -37.77
CA SER A 181 32.84 -1.01 -38.83
C SER A 181 32.61 -2.33 -39.56
N LEU A 182 31.88 -3.28 -38.97
CA LEU A 182 31.39 -4.46 -39.69
C LEU A 182 29.93 -4.73 -39.35
N VAL A 183 29.11 -4.45 -40.37
CA VAL A 183 27.70 -4.82 -40.57
C VAL A 183 26.68 -3.85 -39.96
N SER A 184 26.59 -2.68 -40.59
CA SER A 184 25.30 -2.03 -40.82
C SER A 184 24.49 -2.91 -41.80
N GLY A 185 23.85 -3.96 -41.27
CA GLY A 185 22.93 -4.82 -42.01
C GLY A 185 21.50 -4.52 -41.58
N ILE A 186 20.67 -4.10 -42.54
CA ILE A 186 19.23 -3.79 -42.41
C ILE A 186 18.53 -4.62 -41.31
N ILE A 187 17.84 -3.93 -40.40
CA ILE A 187 16.89 -4.57 -39.49
C ILE A 187 15.65 -4.92 -40.32
N ASP A 188 15.49 -6.20 -40.66
CA ASP A 188 14.27 -6.69 -41.33
C ASP A 188 13.12 -6.73 -40.30
N TYR A 189 12.15 -5.84 -40.46
CA TYR A 189 10.99 -5.73 -39.56
C TYR A 189 9.98 -6.87 -39.73
N ASN A 190 10.09 -7.71 -40.77
CA ASN A 190 9.24 -8.89 -40.95
C ASN A 190 9.73 -10.12 -40.18
N MET A 191 10.79 -9.97 -39.38
CA MET A 191 11.34 -11.03 -38.57
C MET A 191 10.43 -11.38 -37.37
N PRO A 192 9.90 -12.62 -37.27
CA PRO A 192 9.06 -13.00 -36.14
C PRO A 192 9.88 -13.01 -34.85
N LEU A 193 9.50 -12.15 -33.89
CA LEU A 193 10.15 -11.96 -32.58
C LEU A 193 9.95 -13.13 -31.59
N THR A 194 9.52 -14.29 -32.07
CA THR A 194 9.28 -15.43 -31.18
C THR A 194 10.61 -15.97 -30.64
N SER A 195 10.63 -16.31 -29.35
CA SER A 195 11.82 -16.80 -28.65
C SER A 195 12.47 -18.00 -29.36
N THR A 196 11.65 -18.87 -29.98
CA THR A 196 12.11 -20.03 -30.74
C THR A 196 12.85 -19.64 -32.02
N TYR A 197 12.32 -18.67 -32.76
CA TYR A 197 12.92 -18.21 -34.01
C TYR A 197 14.27 -17.51 -33.77
N LEU A 198 14.34 -16.62 -32.76
CA LEU A 198 15.59 -15.96 -32.39
C LEU A 198 16.67 -16.97 -31.94
N LYS A 199 16.27 -18.03 -31.21
CA LYS A 199 17.18 -19.10 -30.81
C LYS A 199 17.74 -19.85 -32.02
N GLN A 200 16.91 -20.19 -33.00
CA GLN A 200 17.36 -20.87 -34.22
C GLN A 200 18.28 -19.99 -35.08
N MET A 201 17.96 -18.71 -35.22
CA MET A 201 18.84 -17.72 -35.88
C MET A 201 20.21 -17.66 -35.21
N LYS A 202 20.23 -17.53 -33.88
CA LYS A 202 21.48 -17.47 -33.11
C LYS A 202 22.31 -18.75 -33.27
N LEU A 203 21.68 -19.92 -33.27
CA LEU A 203 22.37 -21.20 -33.52
C LEU A 203 22.97 -21.28 -34.92
N ARG A 204 22.26 -20.81 -35.96
CA ARG A 204 22.82 -20.76 -37.32
C ARG A 204 24.05 -19.86 -37.40
N VAL A 205 23.99 -18.67 -36.80
CA VAL A 205 25.11 -17.73 -36.80
C VAL A 205 26.32 -18.30 -36.07
N MET A 206 26.11 -18.95 -34.92
CA MET A 206 27.20 -19.59 -34.17
C MET A 206 27.84 -20.74 -34.97
N ASN A 207 27.05 -21.53 -35.68
CA ASN A 207 27.55 -22.65 -36.48
C ASN A 207 28.30 -22.20 -37.76
N SER A 208 28.05 -20.98 -38.24
CA SER A 208 28.78 -20.38 -39.37
C SER A 208 30.12 -19.76 -38.99
N GLN A 209 30.44 -19.64 -37.70
CA GLN A 209 31.73 -19.12 -37.21
C GLN A 209 32.76 -20.22 -36.90
N GLU A 210 32.37 -21.49 -36.97
CA GLU A 210 33.26 -22.66 -36.77
C GLU A 210 33.69 -23.32 -38.09
N GLN A 211 33.64 -22.61 -39.22
CA GLN A 211 34.16 -23.06 -40.53
C GLN A 211 35.18 -22.07 -41.09
#